data_AF-D3VRI4-F1
#
_entry.id   AF-D3VRI4-F1
#
_cell.length_a   1.000
_cell.length_b   1.000
_cell.length_c   1.000
_cell.angle_alpha   90.00
_cell.angle_beta   90.00
_cell.angle_gamma   90.00
#
_symmetry.space_group_name_H-M   'P 1'
#
loop_
_entity.id
_entity.type
_entity.pdbx_description
1 polymer ?
#
loop_
_entity_poly.entity_id
_entity_poly.type
_entity_poly.pdbx_seq_one_letter_code
_entity_poly.pdbx_strand_id
1 'polypeptide(L)'
;METKLKTYRVNYVNNAYWYQPSIWTFSRRSWASYPFKEIENLIDKLELNYYPGGIIDLNNDPRHRVFNSVQRHLKTGISINPSSLKDKDNYLVYEVDEKARVILNDKSLKHLARGLIFCVPLAYFKAIKEKEQLSENQVLEFVYSKGFFEISKTNK
;
A
#
# COMPACT_ATOMS: atom_id res chain seq x y z
N MET A 1 17.80 -0.33 2.68
CA MET A 1 17.62 -1.77 2.39
C MET A 1 16.26 -1.92 1.71
N GLU A 2 16.22 -2.28 0.42
CA GLU A 2 14.97 -2.40 -0.34
C GLU A 2 14.32 -3.77 -0.11
N THR A 3 13.41 -3.86 0.86
CA THR A 3 12.67 -5.11 1.09
C THR A 3 11.41 -5.11 0.24
N LYS A 4 11.41 -5.90 -0.84
CA LYS A 4 10.23 -6.09 -1.68
C LYS A 4 9.09 -6.72 -0.87
N LEU A 5 7.94 -6.06 -0.86
CA LEU A 5 6.75 -6.55 -0.16
C LEU A 5 6.08 -7.66 -0.97
N LYS A 6 5.50 -8.64 -0.26
CA LYS A 6 4.77 -9.72 -0.92
C LYS A 6 3.55 -9.16 -1.65
N THR A 7 3.37 -9.58 -2.90
CA THR A 7 2.27 -9.15 -3.76
C THR A 7 1.15 -10.20 -3.78
N TYR A 8 -0.08 -9.72 -3.66
CA TYR A 8 -1.31 -10.50 -3.66
C TYR A 8 -2.15 -10.05 -4.84
N ARG A 9 -2.29 -10.92 -5.86
CA ARG A 9 -3.08 -10.59 -7.05
C ARG A 9 -4.57 -10.69 -6.72
N VAL A 10 -5.33 -9.65 -7.02
CA VAL A 10 -6.75 -9.56 -6.71
C VAL A 10 -7.51 -9.06 -7.94
N ASN A 11 -8.47 -9.84 -8.42
CA ASN A 11 -9.34 -9.41 -9.50
C ASN A 11 -10.64 -8.83 -8.93
N TYR A 12 -11.09 -7.68 -9.43
CA TYR A 12 -12.43 -7.18 -9.13
C TYR A 12 -13.36 -7.53 -10.29
N VAL A 13 -14.30 -8.47 -10.07
CA VAL A 13 -15.21 -9.01 -11.08
C VAL A 13 -16.57 -9.26 -10.43
N ASN A 14 -17.66 -8.93 -11.14
CA ASN A 14 -19.04 -9.11 -10.66
C ASN A 14 -19.27 -8.47 -9.27
N ASN A 15 -18.81 -7.23 -9.10
CA ASN A 15 -18.90 -6.45 -7.86
C ASN A 15 -18.27 -7.11 -6.62
N ALA A 16 -17.29 -7.99 -6.82
CA ALA A 16 -16.56 -8.62 -5.73
C ALA A 16 -15.06 -8.74 -6.03
N TYR A 17 -14.27 -8.78 -4.97
CA TYR A 17 -12.83 -9.00 -4.98
C TYR A 17 -12.54 -10.50 -4.87
N TRP A 18 -11.71 -10.98 -5.79
CA TRP A 18 -11.29 -12.37 -5.90
C TRP A 18 -9.78 -12.45 -5.77
N TYR A 19 -9.29 -13.03 -4.68
CA TYR A 19 -7.87 -13.31 -4.53
C TYR A 19 -7.46 -14.43 -5.50
N GLN A 20 -6.44 -14.16 -6.30
CA GLN A 20 -5.84 -15.13 -7.21
C GLN A 20 -4.53 -15.66 -6.59
N PRO A 21 -4.53 -16.88 -6.02
CA PRO A 21 -3.31 -17.45 -5.49
C PRO A 21 -2.32 -17.75 -6.61
N SER A 22 -1.02 -17.79 -6.27
CA SER A 22 -0.01 -18.29 -7.21
C SER A 22 -0.28 -19.74 -7.59
N ILE A 23 0.17 -20.16 -8.78
CA ILE A 23 0.01 -21.53 -9.31
C ILE A 23 0.45 -22.58 -8.29
N TRP A 24 1.57 -22.33 -7.59
CA TRP A 24 2.11 -23.21 -6.54
C TRP A 24 1.22 -23.32 -5.30
N THR A 25 0.42 -22.30 -5.00
CA THR A 25 -0.50 -22.28 -3.86
C THR A 25 -1.88 -22.83 -4.23
N PHE A 26 -2.23 -22.79 -5.51
CA PHE A 26 -3.51 -23.27 -6.06
C PHE A 26 -3.70 -24.78 -5.83
N SER A 27 -2.63 -25.58 -5.85
CA SER A 27 -2.68 -27.03 -5.63
C SER A 27 -3.04 -27.44 -4.19
N ARG A 28 -2.96 -26.50 -3.22
CA ARG A 28 -3.15 -26.81 -1.79
C ARG A 28 -4.42 -26.24 -1.18
N ARG A 29 -5.13 -25.33 -1.85
CA ARG A 29 -6.15 -24.50 -1.20
C ARG A 29 -7.32 -24.16 -2.14
N SER A 30 -8.54 -24.45 -1.71
CA SER A 30 -9.84 -24.23 -2.37
C SER A 30 -10.31 -22.76 -2.42
N TRP A 31 -9.38 -21.80 -2.29
CA TRP A 31 -9.67 -20.38 -2.03
C TRP A 31 -10.18 -19.57 -3.21
N ALA A 32 -10.07 -20.09 -4.43
CA ALA A 32 -10.66 -19.47 -5.61
C ALA A 32 -12.21 -19.40 -5.55
N SER A 33 -12.82 -19.87 -4.46
CA SER A 33 -14.27 -19.99 -4.30
C SER A 33 -14.96 -18.88 -3.48
N TYR A 34 -14.24 -18.04 -2.72
CA TYR A 34 -14.90 -17.05 -1.86
C TYR A 34 -14.68 -15.59 -2.33
N PRO A 35 -15.69 -14.97 -2.95
CA PRO A 35 -15.67 -13.54 -3.27
C PRO A 35 -15.82 -12.68 -2.01
N PHE A 36 -15.10 -11.56 -1.96
CA PHE A 36 -15.26 -10.55 -0.92
C PHE A 36 -15.98 -9.34 -1.52
N LYS A 37 -17.08 -8.88 -0.91
CA LYS A 37 -17.79 -7.68 -1.39
C LYS A 37 -17.00 -6.40 -1.15
N GLU A 38 -16.24 -6.37 -0.06
CA GLU A 38 -15.44 -5.22 0.40
C GLU A 38 -13.97 -5.64 0.47
N ILE A 39 -13.06 -4.72 0.14
CA ILE A 39 -11.63 -5.02 0.07
C ILE A 39 -11.05 -5.24 1.47
N GLU A 40 -11.63 -4.60 2.48
CA GLU A 40 -11.30 -4.70 3.90
C GLU A 40 -11.42 -6.14 4.39
N ASN A 41 -12.51 -6.83 4.03
CA ASN A 41 -12.72 -8.23 4.39
C ASN A 41 -11.65 -9.15 3.77
N LEU A 42 -11.17 -8.84 2.56
CA LEU A 42 -10.07 -9.56 1.92
C LEU A 42 -8.74 -9.27 2.62
N ILE A 43 -8.50 -8.02 3.03
CA ILE A 43 -7.30 -7.61 3.79
C ILE A 43 -7.21 -8.36 5.12
N ASP A 44 -8.31 -8.41 5.87
CA ASP A 44 -8.36 -9.10 7.16
C ASP A 44 -8.18 -10.60 6.97
N LYS A 45 -8.80 -11.18 5.93
CA LYS A 45 -8.64 -12.61 5.62
C LYS A 45 -7.22 -12.99 5.22
N LEU A 46 -6.50 -12.09 4.56
CA LEU A 46 -5.10 -12.25 4.17
C LEU A 46 -4.12 -11.78 5.25
N GLU A 47 -4.62 -11.30 6.40
CA GLU A 47 -3.84 -10.79 7.53
C GLU A 47 -2.87 -9.65 7.14
N LEU A 48 -3.24 -8.84 6.13
CA LEU A 48 -2.38 -7.74 5.63
C LEU A 48 -2.41 -6.49 6.52
N ASN A 49 -3.32 -6.47 7.50
CA ASN A 49 -3.39 -5.47 8.56
C ASN A 49 -2.30 -5.65 9.63
N TYR A 50 -1.56 -6.77 9.61
CA TYR A 50 -0.43 -7.02 10.50
C TYR A 50 0.92 -6.81 9.81
N TYR A 51 1.97 -6.56 10.60
CA TYR A 51 3.33 -6.40 10.07
C TYR A 51 3.79 -7.69 9.34
N PRO A 52 4.43 -7.59 8.16
CA PRO A 52 4.81 -6.36 7.44
C PRO A 52 3.75 -5.84 6.45
N GLY A 53 2.59 -6.47 6.35
CA GLY A 53 1.57 -6.18 5.35
C GLY A 53 1.92 -6.74 3.96
N GLY A 54 1.52 -6.05 2.91
CA GLY A 54 1.80 -6.46 1.53
C GLY A 54 1.39 -5.45 0.46
N ILE A 55 1.40 -5.90 -0.79
CA ILE A 55 0.89 -5.16 -1.96
C ILE A 55 -0.32 -5.90 -2.50
N ILE A 56 -1.42 -5.21 -2.70
CA ILE A 56 -2.55 -5.70 -3.50
C ILE A 56 -2.27 -5.30 -4.94
N ASP A 57 -2.27 -6.26 -5.86
CA ASP A 57 -2.16 -6.04 -7.30
C ASP A 57 -3.55 -6.25 -7.92
N LEU A 58 -4.26 -5.14 -8.07
CA LEU A 58 -5.62 -5.06 -8.59
C LEU A 58 -5.62 -4.62 -10.06
N ASN A 59 -6.67 -4.99 -10.78
CA ASN A 59 -6.73 -4.81 -12.23
C ASN A 59 -6.71 -3.33 -12.67
N ASN A 60 -7.26 -2.41 -11.86
CA ASN A 60 -7.19 -0.96 -12.05
C ASN A 60 -7.79 -0.20 -10.85
N ASP A 61 -7.27 0.96 -10.48
CA ASP A 61 -7.91 1.87 -9.52
C ASP A 61 -7.68 3.35 -9.89
N PRO A 62 -8.19 3.80 -11.06
CA PRO A 62 -7.81 5.09 -11.65
C PRO A 62 -8.29 6.31 -10.84
N ARG A 63 -9.22 6.11 -9.91
CA ARG A 63 -9.72 7.15 -9.00
C ARG A 63 -9.29 6.92 -7.55
N HIS A 64 -8.33 6.02 -7.31
CA HIS A 64 -7.79 5.70 -5.99
C HIS A 64 -8.85 5.35 -4.94
N ARG A 65 -9.99 4.78 -5.37
CA ARG A 65 -11.11 4.47 -4.48
C ARG A 65 -10.77 3.30 -3.58
N VAL A 66 -10.22 2.24 -4.17
CA VAL A 66 -9.81 1.04 -3.42
C VAL A 66 -8.62 1.42 -2.55
N PHE A 67 -7.63 2.13 -3.10
CA PHE A 67 -6.50 2.65 -2.35
C PHE A 67 -6.93 3.39 -1.08
N ASN A 68 -7.82 4.38 -1.21
CA ASN A 68 -8.30 5.17 -0.07
C ASN A 68 -9.07 4.32 0.95
N SER A 69 -9.83 3.33 0.51
CA SER A 69 -10.55 2.40 1.39
C SER A 69 -9.54 1.53 2.17
N VAL A 70 -8.52 1.00 1.51
CA VAL A 70 -7.40 0.28 2.16
C VAL A 70 -6.70 1.17 3.20
N GLN A 71 -6.32 2.40 2.84
CA GLN A 71 -5.61 3.30 3.77
C GLN A 71 -6.49 3.69 4.97
N ARG A 72 -7.80 3.86 4.76
CA ARG A 72 -8.77 4.11 5.84
C ARG A 72 -8.86 2.92 6.79
N HIS A 73 -8.95 1.69 6.26
CA HIS A 73 -9.00 0.47 7.05
C HIS A 73 -7.75 0.28 7.90
N LEU A 74 -6.58 0.56 7.32
CA LEU A 74 -5.27 0.51 7.99
C LEU A 74 -5.01 1.72 8.90
N LYS A 75 -5.90 2.71 8.90
CA LYS A 75 -5.82 3.95 9.70
C LYS A 75 -4.49 4.70 9.49
N THR A 76 -3.95 4.70 8.27
CA THR A 76 -2.67 5.34 7.96
C THR A 76 -2.75 6.86 7.83
N GLY A 77 -3.96 7.43 7.74
CA GLY A 77 -4.17 8.85 7.47
C GLY A 77 -3.88 9.28 6.03
N ILE A 78 -3.44 8.35 5.17
CA ILE A 78 -3.15 8.61 3.77
C ILE A 78 -4.47 8.59 2.98
N SER A 79 -4.70 9.62 2.16
CA SER A 79 -5.83 9.64 1.24
C SER A 79 -5.55 10.53 0.03
N ILE A 80 -5.95 10.08 -1.16
CA ILE A 80 -5.78 10.83 -2.40
C ILE A 80 -7.13 11.38 -2.84
N ASN A 81 -7.21 12.68 -3.07
CA ASN A 81 -8.33 13.27 -3.81
C ASN A 81 -7.98 13.27 -5.31
N PRO A 82 -8.63 12.43 -6.14
CA PRO A 82 -8.30 12.36 -7.57
C PRO A 82 -8.54 13.68 -8.31
N SER A 83 -9.46 14.53 -7.83
CA SER A 83 -9.77 15.82 -8.45
C SER A 83 -8.72 16.89 -8.18
N SER A 84 -7.83 16.70 -7.21
CA SER A 84 -6.74 17.63 -6.92
C SER A 84 -5.41 17.25 -7.58
N LEU A 85 -5.38 16.13 -8.31
CA LEU A 85 -4.19 15.67 -9.01
C LEU A 85 -3.95 16.51 -10.28
N LYS A 86 -2.70 16.89 -10.49
CA LYS A 86 -2.22 17.55 -11.70
C LYS A 86 -1.79 16.49 -12.72
N ASP A 87 -1.60 16.90 -13.98
CA ASP A 87 -1.08 16.01 -15.02
C ASP A 87 0.38 15.59 -14.77
N LYS A 88 1.15 16.42 -14.07
CA LYS A 88 2.56 16.20 -13.70
C LYS A 88 2.92 16.99 -12.45
N ASP A 89 4.10 16.70 -11.91
CA ASP A 89 4.71 17.37 -10.77
C ASP A 89 3.86 17.24 -9.50
N ASN A 90 3.19 16.09 -9.33
CA ASN A 90 2.50 15.76 -8.08
C ASN A 90 3.52 15.28 -7.04
N TYR A 91 3.35 15.76 -5.81
CA TYR A 91 4.16 15.40 -4.67
C TYR A 91 3.31 15.51 -3.40
N LEU A 92 2.70 14.39 -3.00
CA LEU A 92 1.82 14.33 -1.83
C LEU A 92 2.60 13.76 -0.65
N VAL A 93 2.60 14.47 0.47
CA VAL A 93 3.34 14.11 1.68
C VAL A 93 2.36 13.82 2.80
N TYR A 94 2.49 12.66 3.45
CA TYR A 94 1.66 12.24 4.57
C TYR A 94 2.55 11.86 5.75
N GLU A 95 2.41 12.55 6.87
CA GLU A 95 3.04 12.17 8.14
C GLU A 95 2.29 10.95 8.69
N VAL A 96 2.97 9.79 8.74
CA VAL A 96 2.36 8.52 9.21
C VAL A 96 2.77 8.18 10.64
N ASP A 97 3.87 8.74 11.11
CA ASP A 97 4.35 8.62 12.50
C ASP A 97 5.33 9.77 12.80
N GLU A 98 5.67 9.98 14.06
CA GLU A 98 6.69 10.98 14.41
C GLU A 98 8.03 10.66 13.72
N LYS A 99 8.55 11.61 12.93
CA LYS A 99 9.75 11.46 12.09
C LYS A 99 9.64 10.39 10.99
N ALA A 100 8.44 10.08 10.53
CA ALA A 100 8.24 9.23 9.36
C ALA A 100 7.12 9.76 8.46
N ARG A 101 7.44 9.96 7.18
CA ARG A 101 6.48 10.43 6.17
C ARG A 101 6.47 9.56 4.93
N VAL A 102 5.28 9.35 4.38
CA VAL A 102 5.06 8.68 3.10
C VAL A 102 4.90 9.73 2.01
N ILE A 103 5.59 9.53 0.90
CA ILE A 103 5.58 10.42 -0.25
C ILE A 103 5.02 9.68 -1.45
N LEU A 104 4.01 10.28 -2.08
CA LEU A 104 3.41 9.81 -3.33
C LEU A 104 3.70 10.83 -4.43
N ASN A 105 4.67 10.50 -5.29
CA ASN A 105 4.98 11.30 -6.47
C ASN A 105 4.22 10.78 -7.70
N ASP A 106 4.42 11.40 -8.87
CA ASP A 106 3.77 10.97 -10.14
C ASP A 106 3.95 9.47 -10.44
N LYS A 107 5.13 8.89 -10.17
CA LYS A 107 5.37 7.46 -10.37
C LYS A 107 4.54 6.62 -9.39
N SER A 108 4.54 7.00 -8.12
CA SER A 108 3.72 6.36 -7.09
C SER A 108 2.24 6.37 -7.48
N LEU A 109 1.72 7.55 -7.86
CA LEU A 109 0.33 7.73 -8.26
C LEU A 109 -0.02 6.89 -9.49
N LYS A 110 0.87 6.81 -10.47
CA LYS A 110 0.69 5.94 -11.64
C LYS A 110 0.63 4.46 -11.28
N HIS A 111 1.41 4.00 -10.29
CA HIS A 111 1.35 2.62 -9.81
C HIS A 111 0.03 2.36 -9.06
N LEU A 112 -0.35 3.26 -8.16
CA LEU A 112 -1.62 3.19 -7.43
C LEU A 112 -2.82 3.20 -8.38
N ALA A 113 -2.80 4.05 -9.41
CA ALA A 113 -3.87 4.15 -10.41
C ALA A 113 -4.02 2.86 -11.20
N ARG A 114 -2.92 2.14 -11.44
CA ARG A 114 -2.91 0.81 -12.08
C ARG A 114 -3.34 -0.31 -11.14
N GLY A 115 -3.65 -0.02 -9.89
CA GLY A 115 -4.10 -1.00 -8.89
C GLY A 115 -2.98 -1.66 -8.09
N LEU A 116 -1.72 -1.24 -8.21
CA LEU A 116 -0.64 -1.67 -7.32
C LEU A 116 -0.72 -0.87 -6.02
N ILE A 117 -1.52 -1.36 -5.08
CA ILE A 117 -1.88 -0.70 -3.84
C ILE A 117 -1.02 -1.26 -2.71
N PHE A 118 -0.27 -0.40 -2.01
CA PHE A 118 0.37 -0.82 -0.77
C PHE A 118 -0.67 -0.97 0.35
N CYS A 119 -0.63 -2.11 1.01
CA CYS A 119 -1.43 -2.46 2.16
C CYS A 119 -0.48 -2.73 3.33
N VAL A 120 0.15 -1.67 3.84
CA VAL A 120 1.11 -1.74 4.94
C VAL A 120 0.56 -1.01 6.17
N PRO A 121 0.51 -1.65 7.35
CA PRO A 121 0.00 -1.01 8.55
C PRO A 121 1.00 -0.02 9.14
N LEU A 122 0.55 0.88 10.01
CA LEU A 122 1.42 1.84 10.71
C LEU A 122 2.62 1.18 11.41
N ALA A 123 2.44 -0.04 11.93
CA ALA A 123 3.50 -0.82 12.55
C ALA A 123 4.71 -1.07 11.62
N TYR A 124 4.49 -1.15 10.31
CA TYR A 124 5.58 -1.27 9.32
C TYR A 124 6.49 -0.06 9.32
N PHE A 125 5.91 1.15 9.23
CA PHE A 125 6.69 2.39 9.21
C PHE A 125 7.45 2.58 10.52
N LYS A 126 6.81 2.31 11.67
CA LYS A 126 7.42 2.36 13.00
C LYS A 126 8.62 1.42 13.12
N ALA A 127 8.43 0.16 12.76
CA ALA A 127 9.48 -0.85 12.87
C ALA A 127 10.70 -0.55 11.97
N ILE A 128 10.50 0.09 10.81
CA ILE A 128 11.61 0.53 9.96
C ILE A 128 12.28 1.77 10.56
N LYS A 129 11.49 2.75 11.01
CA LYS A 129 12.01 3.96 11.66
C LYS A 129 12.92 3.63 12.85
N GLU A 130 12.49 2.72 13.72
CA GLU A 130 13.24 2.28 14.89
C GLU A 130 14.58 1.61 14.54
N LYS A 131 14.70 0.97 13.38
CA LYS A 131 15.95 0.35 12.91
C LYS A 131 16.95 1.37 12.36
N GLU A 132 16.47 2.51 11.88
CA GLU A 132 17.27 3.46 11.12
C GLU A 132 17.97 4.53 11.99
N GLN A 133 17.76 4.55 13.31
CA GLN A 133 18.42 5.46 14.28
C GLN A 133 18.54 6.92 13.79
N LEU A 134 17.42 7.64 13.80
CA LEU A 134 17.35 9.02 13.30
C LEU A 134 17.92 10.03 14.32
N SER A 135 18.62 11.06 13.85
CA SER A 135 18.97 12.21 14.67
C SER A 135 17.75 13.08 15.02
N GLU A 136 17.93 14.09 15.88
CA GLU A 136 16.84 14.98 16.30
C GLU A 136 16.14 15.68 15.12
N ASN A 137 16.91 16.11 14.12
CA ASN A 137 16.43 16.86 12.96
C ASN A 137 16.19 15.99 11.73
N GLN A 138 16.21 14.66 11.84
CA GLN A 138 16.00 13.78 10.70
C GLN A 138 14.58 13.20 10.67
N VAL A 139 14.05 13.09 9.45
CA VAL A 139 12.80 12.41 9.12
C VAL A 139 13.11 11.28 8.14
N LEU A 140 12.45 10.15 8.34
CA LEU A 140 12.51 9.02 7.41
C LEU A 140 11.43 9.17 6.35
N GLU A 141 11.83 9.15 5.09
CA GLU A 141 10.97 9.29 3.93
C GLU A 141 10.74 7.94 3.26
N PHE A 142 9.48 7.62 3.01
CA PHE A 142 9.04 6.43 2.29
C PHE A 142 8.41 6.85 0.97
N VAL A 143 9.17 6.78 -0.12
CA VAL A 143 8.66 7.05 -1.46
C VAL A 143 8.13 5.74 -2.04
N TYR A 144 6.82 5.68 -2.34
CA TYR A 144 6.24 4.46 -2.88
C TYR A 144 6.70 4.21 -4.31
N SER A 145 7.30 3.05 -4.54
CA SER A 145 7.74 2.57 -5.85
C SER A 145 7.03 1.24 -6.18
N LYS A 146 7.35 0.62 -7.31
CA LYS A 146 6.62 -0.56 -7.83
C LYS A 146 6.77 -1.80 -6.93
N GLY A 147 5.97 -1.88 -5.87
CA GLY A 147 5.89 -3.00 -4.94
C GLY A 147 6.85 -2.92 -3.74
N PHE A 148 7.44 -1.75 -3.50
CA PHE A 148 8.33 -1.49 -2.35
C PHE A 148 8.36 0.01 -2.05
N PHE A 149 9.02 0.39 -0.96
CA PHE A 149 9.30 1.78 -0.63
C PHE A 149 10.80 2.06 -0.80
N GLU A 150 11.11 3.13 -1.52
CA GLU A 150 12.43 3.74 -1.51
C GLU A 150 12.53 4.56 -0.21
N ILE A 151 13.54 4.25 0.62
CA ILE A 151 13.67 4.80 1.97
C ILE A 151 14.88 5.70 2.02
N SER A 152 14.71 6.93 2.50
CA SER A 152 15.80 7.90 2.66
C SER A 152 15.66 8.72 3.94
N LYS A 153 16.79 9.24 4.44
CA LYS A 153 16.84 10.12 5.62
C LYS A 153 17.04 11.54 5.12
N THR A 154 16.14 12.43 5.53
CA THR A 154 16.17 13.84 5.12
C THR A 154 16.14 14.72 6.36
N ASN A 155 16.85 15.84 6.33
CA ASN A 155 16.78 16.84 7.40
C ASN A 155 15.43 17.57 7.31
N LYS A 156 14.79 17.75 8.46
CA LYS A 156 13.52 18.46 8.62
C LYS A 156 13.65 19.94 8.29
#